data_AF-A0A7A6MZV0-F1
#
_entry.id   AF-A0A7A6MZV0-F1
#
_cell.length_a   1.000
_cell.length_b   1.000
_cell.length_c   1.000
_cell.angle_alpha   90.00
_cell.angle_beta   90.00
_cell.angle_gamma   90.00
#
_symmetry.space_group_name_H-M   'P 1'
#
loop_
_entity.id
_entity.type
_entity.pdbx_description
1 polymer ?
#
loop_
_entity_poly.entity_id
_entity_poly.type
_entity_poly.pdbx_seq_one_letter_code
_entity_poly.pdbx_strand_id
1 'polypeptide(L)'
;QLTASAGVAPVKFLAKIASDMNKPNGQFVITPAEVPAFLQTLPLAKIPGVGKVSAAKLEAMGLRTCGDVQKCDLVTLLKRFGKFGRILWERSQGIDERDVNSERLRKSVGVERTMAEDIHHWSECEAIIELLYPELERRLAKVKPDLLIARQGVKLKFDDFQQTTQEHVWPRLNKADLIATARKTWDERRGGRGVRLVGLHVTLLDPQMERQLVLGL
;
A
#
# COMPACT_ATOMS: atom_id res chain seq x y z
N GLN A 1 21.32 -7.30 20.43
CA GLN A 1 22.19 -7.26 19.23
C GLN A 1 21.36 -7.77 18.05
N LEU A 2 21.35 -7.06 16.92
CA LEU A 2 20.59 -7.43 15.71
C LEU A 2 21.53 -7.40 14.48
N THR A 3 21.29 -8.27 13.50
CA THR A 3 22.00 -8.26 12.21
C THR A 3 21.14 -7.60 11.12
N ALA A 4 21.79 -7.13 10.05
CA ALA A 4 21.12 -6.52 8.91
C ALA A 4 21.82 -6.89 7.60
N SER A 5 21.12 -6.72 6.48
CA SER A 5 21.69 -6.86 5.14
C SER A 5 21.50 -5.57 4.36
N ALA A 6 22.43 -5.28 3.44
CA ALA A 6 22.47 -4.02 2.70
C ALA A 6 22.59 -4.25 1.18
N GLY A 7 22.03 -3.32 0.42
CA GLY A 7 22.16 -3.29 -1.04
C GLY A 7 22.58 -1.90 -1.48
N VAL A 8 23.59 -1.83 -2.34
CA VAL A 8 24.10 -0.57 -2.91
C VAL A 8 23.95 -0.63 -4.41
N ALA A 9 23.30 0.38 -5.00
CA ALA A 9 23.16 0.51 -6.45
C ALA A 9 22.95 1.98 -6.82
N PRO A 10 23.07 2.37 -8.11
CA PRO A 10 22.91 3.77 -8.54
C PRO A 10 21.48 4.28 -8.36
N VAL A 11 20.51 3.37 -8.24
CA VAL A 11 19.09 3.71 -8.11
C VAL A 11 18.36 2.82 -7.10
N LYS A 12 17.26 3.35 -6.54
CA LYS A 12 16.55 2.78 -5.39
C LYS A 12 16.05 1.36 -5.61
N PHE A 13 15.44 1.07 -6.76
CA PHE A 13 14.86 -0.27 -6.97
C PHE A 13 15.94 -1.35 -7.06
N LEU A 14 17.09 -1.07 -7.70
CA LEU A 14 18.22 -2.01 -7.75
C LEU A 14 18.84 -2.18 -6.37
N ALA A 15 19.00 -1.11 -5.59
CA ALA A 15 19.51 -1.20 -4.22
C ALA A 15 18.59 -2.07 -3.34
N LYS A 16 17.27 -1.92 -3.49
CA LYS A 16 16.27 -2.76 -2.82
C LYS A 16 16.38 -4.24 -3.22
N ILE A 17 16.69 -4.55 -4.48
CA ILE A 17 16.90 -5.93 -4.95
C ILE A 17 18.23 -6.48 -4.41
N ALA A 18 19.31 -5.71 -4.53
CA ALA A 18 20.64 -6.06 -4.04
C ALA A 18 20.61 -6.45 -2.54
N SER A 19 19.84 -5.72 -1.73
CA SER A 19 19.70 -6.01 -0.29
C SER A 19 19.15 -7.40 0.03
N ASP A 20 18.48 -8.06 -0.93
CA ASP A 20 17.92 -9.39 -0.77
C ASP A 20 18.85 -10.50 -1.30
N MET A 21 19.95 -10.18 -1.99
CA MET A 21 20.79 -11.17 -2.70
C MET A 21 21.74 -11.96 -1.80
N ASN A 22 22.42 -11.28 -0.88
CA ASN A 22 23.40 -11.90 0.04
C ASN A 22 22.87 -11.98 1.48
N LYS A 23 21.60 -12.32 1.65
CA LYS A 23 21.02 -12.56 2.98
C LYS A 23 21.42 -13.94 3.51
N PRO A 24 21.59 -14.12 4.84
CA PRO A 24 21.51 -13.12 5.91
C PRO A 24 22.85 -12.42 6.22
N ASN A 25 22.83 -11.28 6.92
CA ASN A 25 24.00 -10.54 7.41
C ASN A 25 25.07 -10.18 6.36
N GLY A 26 24.73 -10.15 5.07
CA GLY A 26 25.62 -9.75 3.99
C GLY A 26 25.18 -8.48 3.27
N GLN A 27 26.02 -8.05 2.33
CA GLN A 27 25.74 -6.93 1.44
C GLN A 27 26.00 -7.31 -0.02
N PHE A 28 25.32 -6.63 -0.95
CA PHE A 28 25.54 -6.77 -2.38
C PHE A 28 25.61 -5.39 -3.04
N VAL A 29 26.57 -5.20 -3.94
CA VAL A 29 26.81 -3.94 -4.64
C VAL A 29 26.58 -4.17 -6.13
N ILE A 30 25.82 -3.28 -6.76
CA ILE A 30 25.66 -3.20 -8.22
C ILE A 30 26.23 -1.86 -8.63
N THR A 31 27.35 -1.85 -9.33
CA THR A 31 27.97 -0.64 -9.89
C THR A 31 27.28 -0.24 -11.20
N PRO A 32 27.39 1.01 -11.66
CA PRO A 32 26.82 1.43 -12.95
C PRO A 32 27.22 0.54 -14.14
N ALA A 33 28.47 0.04 -14.15
CA ALA A 33 28.97 -0.85 -15.20
C ALA A 33 28.32 -2.24 -15.19
N GLU A 34 27.87 -2.71 -14.02
CA GLU A 34 27.21 -4.02 -13.87
C GLU A 34 25.71 -3.95 -14.20
N VAL A 35 25.10 -2.77 -14.18
CA VAL A 35 23.64 -2.59 -14.39
C VAL A 35 23.15 -3.23 -15.70
N PRO A 36 23.77 -3.00 -16.88
CA PRO A 36 23.26 -3.56 -18.13
C PRO A 36 23.22 -5.09 -18.10
N ALA A 37 24.29 -5.74 -17.64
CA ALA A 37 24.38 -7.20 -17.55
C ALA A 37 23.41 -7.76 -16.49
N PHE A 38 23.29 -7.08 -15.35
CA PHE A 38 22.36 -7.44 -14.28
C PHE A 38 20.90 -7.42 -14.76
N LEU A 39 20.52 -6.42 -15.54
CA LEU A 39 19.15 -6.28 -16.04
C LEU A 39 18.79 -7.36 -17.06
N GLN A 40 19.72 -7.83 -17.90
CA GLN A 40 19.39 -8.83 -18.92
C GLN A 40 18.71 -10.08 -18.35
N THR A 41 19.14 -10.52 -17.16
CA THR A 41 18.64 -11.73 -16.52
C THR A 41 17.69 -11.46 -15.35
N LEU A 42 17.45 -10.20 -14.99
CA LEU A 42 16.64 -9.84 -13.83
C LEU A 42 15.17 -10.22 -14.06
N PRO A 43 14.59 -11.14 -13.26
CA PRO A 43 13.17 -11.47 -13.37
C PRO A 43 12.29 -10.28 -13.01
N LEU A 44 11.25 -10.01 -13.80
CA LEU A 44 10.36 -8.86 -13.57
C LEU A 44 9.69 -8.91 -12.20
N ALA A 45 9.37 -10.11 -11.70
CA ALA A 45 8.79 -10.32 -10.37
C ALA A 45 9.71 -9.89 -9.20
N LYS A 46 11.01 -9.64 -9.45
CA LYS A 46 11.92 -9.06 -8.44
C LYS A 46 11.82 -7.54 -8.35
N ILE A 47 11.26 -6.87 -9.36
CA ILE A 47 11.09 -5.42 -9.35
C ILE A 47 10.02 -5.05 -8.30
N PRO A 48 10.33 -4.19 -7.31
CA PRO A 48 9.35 -3.69 -6.36
C PRO A 48 8.16 -3.04 -7.07
N GLY A 49 6.95 -3.58 -6.85
CA GLY A 49 5.72 -3.16 -7.52
C GLY A 49 5.21 -4.14 -8.58
N VAL A 50 6.02 -5.10 -9.02
CA VAL A 50 5.58 -6.21 -9.87
C VAL A 50 5.14 -7.38 -8.99
N GLY A 51 3.86 -7.41 -8.62
CA GLY A 51 3.27 -8.51 -7.85
C GLY A 51 2.94 -9.74 -8.72
N LYS A 52 2.51 -10.84 -8.06
CA LYS A 52 2.17 -12.12 -8.72
C LYS A 52 1.23 -11.96 -9.92
N VAL A 53 0.20 -11.12 -9.80
CA VAL A 53 -0.78 -10.88 -10.88
C VAL A 53 -0.14 -10.19 -12.07
N SER A 54 0.65 -9.15 -11.85
CA SER A 54 1.35 -8.44 -12.93
C SER A 54 2.38 -9.34 -13.60
N ALA A 55 3.14 -10.11 -12.81
CA ALA A 55 4.10 -11.08 -13.32
C ALA A 55 3.42 -12.14 -14.21
N ALA A 56 2.29 -12.69 -13.80
CA ALA A 56 1.54 -13.66 -14.62
C ALA A 56 1.02 -13.06 -15.94
N LYS A 57 0.57 -11.80 -15.93
CA LYS A 57 0.14 -11.10 -17.15
C LYS A 57 1.31 -10.83 -18.11
N LEU A 58 2.48 -10.49 -17.57
CA LEU A 58 3.71 -10.28 -18.35
C LEU A 58 4.22 -11.59 -18.93
N GLU A 59 4.21 -12.66 -18.13
CA GLU A 59 4.55 -14.01 -18.55
C GLU A 59 3.67 -14.48 -19.71
N ALA A 60 2.35 -14.24 -19.65
CA ALA A 60 1.42 -14.55 -20.74
C ALA A 60 1.70 -13.76 -22.04
N MET A 61 2.47 -12.67 -21.96
CA MET A 61 2.97 -11.91 -23.11
C MET A 61 4.39 -12.34 -23.54
N GLY A 62 4.97 -13.38 -22.91
CA GLY A 62 6.34 -13.83 -23.15
C GLY A 62 7.41 -12.97 -22.49
N LEU A 63 7.05 -12.13 -21.50
CA LEU A 63 7.97 -11.22 -20.81
C LEU A 63 8.26 -11.74 -19.40
N ARG A 64 9.46 -12.28 -19.16
CA ARG A 64 9.86 -12.82 -17.84
C ARG A 64 10.95 -11.99 -17.18
N THR A 65 11.82 -11.38 -17.97
CA THR A 65 13.00 -10.63 -17.54
C THR A 65 12.97 -9.18 -18.01
N CYS A 66 13.80 -8.32 -17.42
CA CYS A 66 13.98 -6.97 -17.96
C CYS A 66 14.54 -7.00 -19.38
N GLY A 67 15.41 -7.96 -19.72
CA GLY A 67 15.90 -8.15 -21.09
C GLY A 67 14.78 -8.40 -22.11
N ASP A 68 13.71 -9.10 -21.73
CA ASP A 68 12.54 -9.29 -22.59
C ASP A 68 11.77 -7.97 -22.80
N VAL A 69 11.57 -7.20 -21.72
CA VAL A 69 10.89 -5.90 -21.76
C VAL A 69 11.67 -4.89 -22.59
N GLN A 70 13.00 -4.90 -22.54
CA GLN A 70 13.86 -4.02 -23.35
C GLN A 70 13.67 -4.22 -24.85
N LYS A 71 13.26 -5.43 -25.28
CA LYS A 71 12.95 -5.75 -26.69
C LYS A 71 11.52 -5.37 -27.08
N CYS A 72 10.70 -4.97 -26.12
CA CYS A 72 9.31 -4.57 -26.33
C CYS A 72 9.21 -3.06 -26.53
N ASP A 73 8.31 -2.62 -27.40
CA ASP A 73 8.06 -1.20 -27.61
C ASP A 73 7.26 -0.59 -26.44
N LEU A 74 7.60 0.64 -26.07
CA LEU A 74 6.95 1.37 -24.97
C LEU A 74 5.44 1.56 -25.23
N VAL A 75 5.01 1.70 -26.49
CA VAL A 75 3.60 1.95 -26.85
C VAL A 75 2.74 0.74 -26.49
N THR A 76 3.20 -0.48 -26.74
CA THR A 76 2.55 -1.73 -26.35
C THR A 76 2.37 -1.82 -24.83
N LEU A 77 3.42 -1.51 -24.07
CA LEU A 77 3.38 -1.53 -22.60
C LEU A 77 2.44 -0.46 -22.05
N LEU A 78 2.43 0.75 -22.62
CA LEU A 78 1.50 1.82 -22.25
C LEU A 78 0.04 1.42 -22.55
N LYS A 79 -0.24 0.84 -23.72
CA LYS A 79 -1.59 0.38 -24.09
C LYS A 79 -2.10 -0.72 -23.16
N ARG A 80 -1.24 -1.66 -22.77
CA ARG A 80 -1.61 -2.81 -21.93
C ARG A 80 -1.70 -2.46 -20.44
N PHE A 81 -0.81 -1.60 -19.95
CA PHE A 81 -0.59 -1.40 -18.52
C PHE A 81 -0.63 0.07 -18.06
N GLY A 82 -0.87 1.02 -18.97
CA GLY A 82 -0.94 2.45 -18.66
C GLY A 82 0.33 2.97 -18.00
N LYS A 83 0.19 3.75 -16.92
CA LYS A 83 1.30 4.30 -16.14
C LYS A 83 2.25 3.22 -15.62
N PHE A 84 1.74 2.04 -15.26
CA PHE A 84 2.57 0.93 -14.82
C PHE A 84 3.48 0.42 -15.94
N GLY A 85 2.99 0.40 -17.18
CA GLY A 85 3.78 0.01 -18.35
C GLY A 85 5.00 0.91 -18.57
N ARG A 86 4.82 2.22 -18.37
CA ARG A 86 5.95 3.18 -18.39
C ARG A 86 6.98 2.87 -17.31
N ILE A 87 6.53 2.69 -16.06
CA ILE A 87 7.43 2.37 -14.94
C ILE A 87 8.18 1.06 -15.23
N LEU A 88 7.48 0.03 -15.72
CA LEU A 88 8.09 -1.24 -16.06
C LEU A 88 9.19 -1.07 -17.11
N TRP A 89 8.90 -0.34 -18.19
CA TRP A 89 9.86 -0.07 -19.25
C TRP A 89 11.09 0.70 -18.72
N GLU A 90 10.89 1.78 -17.96
CA GLU A 90 11.98 2.55 -17.34
C GLU A 90 12.85 1.68 -16.43
N ARG A 91 12.23 0.90 -15.52
CA ARG A 91 12.96 0.03 -14.58
C ARG A 91 13.71 -1.08 -15.31
N SER A 92 13.16 -1.59 -16.41
CA SER A 92 13.87 -2.54 -17.25
C SER A 92 15.10 -1.95 -17.94
N GLN A 93 15.19 -0.64 -18.11
CA GLN A 93 16.38 0.07 -18.58
C GLN A 93 17.30 0.57 -17.44
N GLY A 94 17.00 0.24 -16.18
CA GLY A 94 17.75 0.73 -15.02
C GLY A 94 17.42 2.17 -14.61
N ILE A 95 16.41 2.78 -15.23
CA ILE A 95 16.00 4.17 -14.97
C ILE A 95 15.05 4.19 -13.78
N ASP A 96 15.33 5.05 -12.80
CA ASP A 96 14.47 5.32 -11.64
C ASP A 96 14.77 6.69 -11.05
N GLU A 97 14.07 7.71 -11.53
CA GLU A 97 14.24 9.12 -11.13
C GLU A 97 13.63 9.46 -9.76
N ARG A 98 13.20 8.46 -8.99
CA ARG A 98 12.63 8.73 -7.67
C ARG A 98 13.75 9.10 -6.71
N ASP A 99 13.70 10.32 -6.18
CA ASP A 99 14.62 10.73 -5.12
C ASP A 99 14.38 9.98 -3.80
N VAL A 100 15.43 9.96 -2.97
CA VAL A 100 15.28 9.61 -1.56
C VAL A 100 14.54 10.75 -0.88
N ASN A 101 13.37 10.45 -0.33
CA ASN A 101 12.58 11.43 0.42
C ASN A 101 12.64 11.05 1.91
N SER A 102 13.40 11.84 2.67
CA SER A 102 13.55 11.71 4.13
C SER A 102 12.43 12.36 4.93
N GLU A 103 11.54 13.12 4.29
CA GLU A 103 10.53 13.96 4.93
C GLU A 103 9.10 13.44 4.70
N ARG A 104 8.95 12.17 4.31
CA ARG A 104 7.63 11.60 4.01
C ARG A 104 6.78 11.50 5.28
N LEU A 105 5.77 12.36 5.35
CA LEU A 105 4.76 12.32 6.41
C LEU A 105 3.74 11.19 6.16
N ARG A 106 3.27 10.59 7.26
CA ARG A 106 2.17 9.63 7.26
C ARG A 106 0.90 10.34 6.77
N LYS A 107 0.11 9.68 5.91
CA LYS A 107 -1.13 10.24 5.35
C LYS A 107 -2.42 9.60 5.89
N SER A 108 -2.32 8.44 6.52
CA SER A 108 -3.47 7.74 7.07
C SER A 108 -3.07 6.88 8.28
N VAL A 109 -4.05 6.58 9.12
CA VAL A 109 -3.92 5.65 10.25
C VAL A 109 -5.08 4.67 10.17
N GLY A 110 -4.80 3.38 10.34
CA GLY A 110 -5.83 2.34 10.31
C GLY A 110 -5.57 1.24 11.33
N VAL A 111 -6.66 0.61 11.75
CA VAL A 111 -6.66 -0.59 12.59
C VAL A 111 -7.68 -1.55 12.00
N GLU A 112 -7.27 -2.78 11.78
CA GLU A 112 -8.11 -3.83 11.23
C GLU A 112 -7.79 -5.16 11.87
N ARG A 113 -8.79 -6.03 11.93
CA ARG A 113 -8.66 -7.38 12.47
C ARG A 113 -9.37 -8.36 11.55
N THR A 114 -8.65 -9.39 11.13
CA THR A 114 -9.28 -10.60 10.57
C THR A 114 -9.65 -11.51 11.73
N MET A 115 -10.91 -11.94 11.78
CA MET A 115 -11.42 -12.83 12.82
C MET A 115 -11.02 -14.28 12.52
N ALA A 116 -11.05 -15.14 13.54
CA ALA A 116 -10.78 -16.57 13.38
C ALA A 116 -11.92 -17.27 12.62
N GLU A 117 -13.15 -16.85 12.89
CA GLU A 117 -14.38 -17.30 12.23
C GLU A 117 -15.08 -16.08 11.61
N ASP A 118 -15.79 -16.30 10.51
CA ASP A 118 -16.53 -15.25 9.82
C ASP A 118 -17.79 -14.88 10.65
N ILE A 119 -18.06 -13.59 10.79
CA ILE A 119 -19.22 -13.10 11.57
C ILE A 119 -20.44 -12.93 10.66
N HIS A 120 -21.62 -13.17 11.21
CA HIS A 120 -22.88 -13.17 10.46
C HIS A 120 -23.94 -12.23 11.06
N HIS A 121 -23.70 -11.72 12.27
CA HIS A 121 -24.60 -10.82 12.96
C HIS A 121 -23.99 -9.42 13.14
N TRP A 122 -24.84 -8.40 13.02
CA TRP A 122 -24.42 -7.01 13.19
C TRP A 122 -23.82 -6.76 14.59
N SER A 123 -24.39 -7.37 15.64
CA SER A 123 -23.91 -7.24 17.01
C SER A 123 -22.44 -7.65 17.17
N GLU A 124 -21.99 -8.66 16.42
CA GLU A 124 -20.59 -9.09 16.41
C GLU A 124 -19.70 -8.03 15.75
N CYS A 125 -20.17 -7.45 14.64
CA CYS A 125 -19.45 -6.41 13.90
C CYS A 125 -19.27 -5.17 14.78
N GLU A 126 -20.34 -4.71 15.43
CA GLU A 126 -20.33 -3.58 16.34
C GLU A 126 -19.41 -3.84 17.55
N ALA A 127 -19.47 -5.03 18.15
CA ALA A 127 -18.57 -5.41 19.24
C ALA A 127 -17.09 -5.38 18.81
N ILE A 128 -16.77 -5.76 17.57
CA ILE A 128 -15.40 -5.65 17.05
C ILE A 128 -15.01 -4.19 16.86
N ILE A 129 -15.90 -3.33 16.34
CA ILE A 129 -15.64 -1.90 16.19
C ILE A 129 -15.32 -1.26 17.55
N GLU A 130 -16.07 -1.60 18.59
CA GLU A 130 -15.83 -1.15 19.96
C GLU A 130 -14.43 -1.55 20.47
N LEU A 131 -13.91 -2.70 20.07
CA LEU A 131 -12.54 -3.12 20.39
C LEU A 131 -11.47 -2.41 19.54
N LEU A 132 -11.76 -2.11 18.27
CA LEU A 132 -10.80 -1.48 17.36
C LEU A 132 -10.67 0.03 17.59
N TYR A 133 -11.74 0.70 18.02
CA TYR A 133 -11.77 2.15 18.15
C TYR A 133 -10.72 2.70 19.14
N PRO A 134 -10.57 2.18 20.38
CA PRO A 134 -9.55 2.68 21.31
C PRO A 134 -8.13 2.55 20.76
N GLU A 135 -7.85 1.50 19.99
CA GLU A 135 -6.55 1.32 19.35
C GLU A 135 -6.33 2.33 18.22
N LEU A 136 -7.36 2.65 17.43
CA LEU A 136 -7.29 3.68 16.40
C LEU A 136 -7.07 5.05 17.03
N GLU A 137 -7.85 5.39 18.06
CA GLU A 137 -7.73 6.63 18.81
C GLU A 137 -6.33 6.78 19.42
N ARG A 138 -5.83 5.75 20.11
CA ARG A 138 -4.48 5.74 20.69
C ARG A 138 -3.39 5.90 19.63
N ARG A 139 -3.52 5.26 18.46
CA ARG A 139 -2.56 5.41 17.36
C ARG A 139 -2.61 6.78 16.71
N LEU A 140 -3.81 7.36 16.58
CA LEU A 140 -4.01 8.69 16.04
C LEU A 140 -3.45 9.75 16.99
N ALA A 141 -3.77 9.67 18.29
CA ALA A 141 -3.31 10.60 19.32
C ALA A 141 -1.78 10.76 19.37
N LYS A 142 -1.03 9.71 19.04
CA LYS A 142 0.45 9.76 18.94
C LYS A 142 0.97 10.69 17.84
N VAL A 143 0.16 10.98 16.83
CA VAL A 143 0.54 11.81 15.67
C VAL A 143 -0.30 13.11 15.61
N LYS A 144 -1.55 13.06 16.08
CA LYS A 144 -2.51 14.18 16.16
C LYS A 144 -3.25 14.12 17.50
N PRO A 145 -2.72 14.75 18.57
CA PRO A 145 -3.31 14.68 19.92
C PRO A 145 -4.74 15.21 20.02
N ASP A 146 -5.13 16.14 19.15
CA ASP A 146 -6.48 16.72 19.03
C ASP A 146 -7.49 15.81 18.30
N LEU A 147 -7.00 14.73 17.68
CA LEU A 147 -7.73 13.77 16.86
C LEU A 147 -8.37 14.37 15.60
N LEU A 148 -7.86 15.52 15.13
CA LEU A 148 -8.30 16.13 13.88
C LEU A 148 -7.86 15.31 12.67
N ILE A 149 -8.76 15.17 11.71
CA ILE A 149 -8.61 14.32 10.53
C ILE A 149 -9.29 14.98 9.32
N ALA A 150 -8.93 14.53 8.12
CA ALA A 150 -9.61 14.95 6.90
C ALA A 150 -10.83 14.07 6.61
N ARG A 151 -10.71 12.76 6.86
CA ARG A 151 -11.71 11.74 6.53
C ARG A 151 -11.65 10.61 7.52
N GLN A 152 -12.77 9.95 7.77
CA GLN A 152 -12.81 8.66 8.45
C GLN A 152 -13.68 7.66 7.69
N GLY A 153 -13.50 6.39 7.99
CA GLY A 153 -14.31 5.35 7.40
C GLY A 153 -14.03 3.97 7.96
N VAL A 154 -14.69 3.02 7.33
CA VAL A 154 -14.66 1.61 7.69
C VAL A 154 -14.30 0.75 6.49
N LYS A 155 -13.81 -0.44 6.78
CA LYS A 155 -13.52 -1.48 5.81
C LYS A 155 -14.11 -2.80 6.27
N LEU A 156 -14.85 -3.46 5.40
CA LEU A 156 -15.29 -4.85 5.59
C LEU A 156 -14.66 -5.72 4.51
N LYS A 157 -14.20 -6.92 4.89
CA LYS A 157 -13.83 -7.98 3.95
C LYS A 157 -14.76 -9.16 4.15
N PHE A 158 -15.26 -9.70 3.06
CA PHE A 158 -16.20 -10.82 3.07
C PHE A 158 -15.47 -12.16 2.95
N ASP A 159 -16.21 -13.25 3.20
CA ASP A 159 -15.77 -14.65 3.07
C ASP A 159 -15.15 -14.96 1.69
N ASP A 160 -15.70 -14.38 0.61
CA ASP A 160 -15.22 -14.43 -0.78
C ASP A 160 -13.97 -13.58 -1.08
N PHE A 161 -13.37 -12.98 -0.04
CA PHE A 161 -12.19 -12.10 -0.09
C PHE A 161 -12.39 -10.76 -0.80
N GLN A 162 -13.58 -10.45 -1.32
CA GLN A 162 -13.90 -9.09 -1.74
C GLN A 162 -13.89 -8.19 -0.52
N GLN A 163 -13.39 -6.96 -0.71
CA GLN A 163 -13.39 -5.94 0.33
C GLN A 163 -14.14 -4.71 -0.15
N THR A 164 -14.79 -4.05 0.79
CA THR A 164 -15.42 -2.75 0.58
C THR A 164 -14.87 -1.76 1.60
N THR A 165 -14.65 -0.54 1.13
CA THR A 165 -14.33 0.61 1.97
C THR A 165 -15.43 1.65 1.80
N GLN A 166 -15.90 2.22 2.92
CA GLN A 166 -16.78 3.38 2.91
C GLN A 166 -16.17 4.44 3.83
N GLU A 167 -15.93 5.62 3.28
CA GLU A 167 -15.34 6.74 3.98
C GLU A 167 -15.91 8.07 3.46
N HIS A 168 -15.87 9.08 4.31
CA HIS A 168 -16.36 10.42 4.01
C HIS A 168 -15.53 11.48 4.74
N VAL A 169 -15.69 12.73 4.31
CA VAL A 169 -15.08 13.87 5.00
C VAL A 169 -15.67 13.95 6.39
N TRP A 170 -14.81 14.05 7.39
CA TRP A 170 -15.20 14.17 8.77
C TRP A 170 -14.07 14.86 9.55
N PRO A 171 -14.36 15.83 10.44
CA PRO A 171 -13.33 16.73 10.96
C PRO A 171 -12.51 16.15 12.13
N ARG A 172 -13.10 15.26 12.92
CA ARG A 172 -12.49 14.70 14.13
C ARG A 172 -12.95 13.28 14.37
N LEU A 173 -12.04 12.38 14.72
CA LEU A 173 -12.35 10.96 14.94
C LEU A 173 -13.61 10.80 15.81
N ASN A 174 -14.60 10.07 15.30
CA ASN A 174 -15.89 9.89 15.97
C ASN A 174 -16.38 8.45 15.86
N LYS A 175 -16.52 7.79 17.01
CA LYS A 175 -16.95 6.40 17.10
C LYS A 175 -18.37 6.17 16.58
N ALA A 176 -19.32 7.01 16.97
CA ALA A 176 -20.73 6.83 16.63
C ALA A 176 -20.96 6.90 15.10
N ASP A 177 -20.29 7.83 14.42
CA ASP A 177 -20.32 7.92 12.96
C ASP A 177 -19.67 6.70 12.28
N LEU A 178 -18.56 6.17 12.81
CA LEU A 178 -17.94 4.94 12.30
C LEU A 178 -18.89 3.74 12.43
N ILE A 179 -19.59 3.60 13.56
CA ILE A 179 -20.60 2.56 13.76
C ILE A 179 -21.76 2.72 12.77
N ALA A 180 -22.28 3.94 12.60
CA ALA A 180 -23.35 4.21 11.64
C ALA A 180 -22.93 3.90 10.20
N THR A 181 -21.70 4.24 9.82
CA THR A 181 -21.14 3.97 8.50
C THR A 181 -20.92 2.47 8.27
N ALA A 182 -20.42 1.75 9.28
CA ALA A 182 -20.33 0.30 9.24
C ALA A 182 -21.69 -0.36 9.13
N ARG A 183 -22.71 0.16 9.83
CA ARG A 183 -24.07 -0.37 9.76
C ARG A 183 -24.62 -0.26 8.34
N LYS A 184 -24.47 0.93 7.75
CA LYS A 184 -24.86 1.17 6.36
C LYS A 184 -24.11 0.25 5.38
N THR A 185 -22.78 0.14 5.52
CA THR A 185 -21.97 -0.77 4.69
C THR A 185 -22.41 -2.23 4.84
N TRP A 186 -22.70 -2.65 6.07
CA TRP A 186 -23.17 -3.99 6.40
C TRP A 186 -24.51 -4.30 5.72
N ASP A 187 -25.47 -3.39 5.81
CA ASP A 187 -26.81 -3.59 5.25
C ASP A 187 -26.79 -3.53 3.71
N GLU A 188 -26.05 -2.60 3.12
CA GLU A 188 -26.09 -2.35 1.67
C GLU A 188 -25.15 -3.25 0.85
N ARG A 189 -23.98 -3.62 1.39
CA ARG A 189 -22.90 -4.24 0.60
C ARG A 189 -22.58 -5.68 0.97
N ARG A 190 -23.02 -6.16 2.15
CA ARG A 190 -22.71 -7.53 2.59
C ARG A 190 -23.36 -8.57 1.70
N GLY A 191 -24.60 -8.35 1.28
CA GLY A 191 -25.32 -9.27 0.40
C GLY A 191 -25.43 -10.69 0.97
N GLY A 192 -25.63 -10.82 2.29
CA GLY A 192 -25.77 -12.11 2.97
C GLY A 192 -24.46 -12.84 3.31
N ARG A 193 -23.32 -12.44 2.73
CA ARG A 193 -21.99 -13.04 2.99
C ARG A 193 -21.56 -12.93 4.45
N GLY A 194 -20.72 -13.86 4.89
CA GLY A 194 -19.96 -13.74 6.14
C GLY A 194 -18.93 -12.61 6.04
N VAL A 195 -18.67 -11.94 7.15
CA VAL A 195 -17.64 -10.90 7.24
C VAL A 195 -16.44 -11.45 7.99
N ARG A 196 -15.26 -11.44 7.36
CA ARG A 196 -14.05 -12.02 7.93
C ARG A 196 -13.07 -11.00 8.50
N LEU A 197 -13.19 -9.74 8.08
CA LEU A 197 -12.37 -8.63 8.58
C LEU A 197 -13.22 -7.40 8.77
N VAL A 198 -13.01 -6.73 9.90
CA VAL A 198 -13.50 -5.38 10.18
C VAL A 198 -12.29 -4.47 10.36
N GLY A 199 -12.37 -3.27 9.78
CA GLY A 199 -11.34 -2.25 9.88
C GLY A 199 -11.92 -0.86 10.02
N LEU A 200 -11.20 -0.02 10.76
CA LEU A 200 -11.45 1.41 10.91
C LEU A 200 -10.23 2.16 10.37
N HIS A 201 -10.46 3.26 9.66
CA HIS A 201 -9.36 4.05 9.11
C HIS A 201 -9.69 5.54 9.07
N VAL A 202 -8.63 6.34 9.13
CA VAL A 202 -8.67 7.79 8.97
C VAL A 202 -7.65 8.26 7.95
N THR A 203 -7.99 9.33 7.25
CA THR A 203 -7.07 10.11 6.43
C THR A 203 -6.68 11.37 7.19
N LEU A 204 -5.38 11.63 7.30
CA LEU A 204 -4.85 12.80 7.99
C LEU A 204 -4.98 14.05 7.10
N LEU A 205 -5.08 15.22 7.72
CA LEU A 205 -5.06 16.50 7.01
C LEU A 205 -3.73 16.67 6.27
N ASP A 206 -3.79 17.33 5.10
CA ASP A 206 -2.57 17.74 4.42
C ASP A 206 -1.93 18.90 5.22
N PRO A 207 -0.66 18.79 5.64
CA PRO A 207 0.02 19.85 6.37
C PRO A 207 0.01 21.21 5.64
N GLN A 208 -0.06 21.22 4.31
CA GLN A 208 -0.17 22.46 3.53
C GLN A 208 -1.54 23.11 3.71
N MET A 209 -2.61 22.32 3.81
CA MET A 209 -3.96 22.83 4.11
C MET A 209 -4.09 23.30 5.56
N GLU A 210 -3.43 22.64 6.52
CA GLU A 210 -3.46 23.06 7.92
C GLU A 210 -2.85 24.45 8.13
N ARG A 211 -1.74 24.78 7.45
CA ARG A 211 -1.10 26.10 7.55
C ARG A 211 -1.98 27.23 7.00
N GLN A 212 -2.83 26.94 6.02
CA GLN A 212 -3.72 27.94 5.43
C GLN A 212 -4.89 28.32 6.36
N LEU A 213 -5.34 27.39 7.22
CA LEU A 213 -6.41 27.65 8.19
C LEU A 213 -5.96 28.57 9.34
N VAL A 214 -4.66 28.58 9.68
CA VAL A 214 -4.10 29.40 10.77
C VAL A 214 -3.94 30.88 10.38
N LEU A 215 -3.86 31.19 9.08
CA LEU A 215 -3.67 32.56 8.58
C LEU A 215 -4.98 33.34 8.37
N GLY A 216 -6.13 32.71 8.68
CA GLY A 216 -7.46 33.31 8.53
C GLY A 216 -8.11 33.76 9.84
N LEU A 217 -7.35 33.81 10.95
CA LEU A 217 -7.78 34.31 12.26
C LEU A 217 -7.02 35.57 12.65
#